data_AF-A0A4S8P8G5-F1
#
_entry.id   AF-A0A4S8P8G5-F1
#
_cell.length_a   1.000
_cell.length_b   1.000
_cell.length_c   1.000
_cell.angle_alpha   90.00
_cell.angle_beta   90.00
_cell.angle_gamma   90.00
#
_symmetry.space_group_name_H-M   'P 1'
#
loop_
_entity.id
_entity.type
_entity.pdbx_description
1 polymer ?
#
loop_
_entity_poly.entity_id
_entity_poly.type
_entity_poly.pdbx_seq_one_letter_code
_entity_poly.pdbx_strand_id
1 'polypeptide(L)'
;MPSRDRIARLAGVLVFSAALLAATLPVATVHALSDIKDLAPEDAPLEDGLNPPKADEEMPVVEDGIPDPGPLIQTETPPANGDLSQIDPVTVYYEIDKAPEPVQRIHRLILEAAKTGDIENLRPLFERGANATLVSSADDTDDPILALKAVSGDEDGVEVLAILMDLLSTGYIIQDEGTPEEAYVWPYFVGKAINSLTPVEKVELLRIVTAGDVAGMQELGNYNFFRVGITADGRWKFFLTGD
;
A
#
# COMPACT_ATOMS: atom_id res chain seq x y z
N MET A 1 -8.38 -26.12 -73.07
CA MET A 1 -9.54 -26.10 -74.00
C MET A 1 -10.31 -27.39 -73.82
N PRO A 2 -11.64 -27.38 -73.62
CA PRO A 2 -12.46 -26.68 -72.61
C PRO A 2 -13.22 -27.73 -71.74
N SER A 3 -14.02 -27.47 -70.70
CA SER A 3 -15.33 -26.81 -70.81
C SER A 3 -16.20 -27.03 -69.54
N ARG A 4 -16.60 -25.92 -68.92
CA ARG A 4 -17.99 -25.52 -68.53
C ARG A 4 -18.71 -26.22 -67.38
N ASP A 5 -18.90 -25.44 -66.32
CA ASP A 5 -20.19 -24.91 -65.87
C ASP A 5 -21.44 -25.78 -66.03
N ARG A 6 -22.08 -26.11 -64.91
CA ARG A 6 -23.56 -26.15 -64.85
C ARG A 6 -24.08 -25.47 -63.59
N ILE A 7 -24.32 -24.18 -63.75
CA ILE A 7 -25.39 -23.43 -63.12
C ILE A 7 -26.72 -24.03 -63.63
N ALA A 8 -27.64 -24.37 -62.73
CA ALA A 8 -29.06 -24.42 -63.05
C ALA A 8 -29.87 -23.93 -61.84
N ARG A 9 -30.32 -22.68 -61.97
CA ARG A 9 -31.38 -22.05 -61.20
C ARG A 9 -32.72 -22.60 -61.68
N LEU A 10 -33.70 -22.77 -60.78
CA LEU A 10 -35.13 -22.45 -60.96
C LEU A 10 -35.82 -22.78 -59.61
N ALA A 11 -36.21 -21.78 -58.81
CA ALA A 11 -37.46 -21.03 -58.88
C ALA A 11 -38.64 -21.76 -58.20
N GLY A 12 -38.99 -21.29 -57.01
CA GLY A 12 -40.20 -21.63 -56.26
C GLY A 12 -40.44 -20.58 -55.18
N VAL A 13 -41.06 -19.47 -55.58
CA VAL A 13 -41.54 -18.38 -54.71
C VAL A 13 -42.92 -18.75 -54.18
N LEU A 14 -43.17 -18.51 -52.88
CA LEU A 14 -44.41 -18.02 -52.20
C LEU A 14 -44.42 -18.56 -50.76
N VAL A 15 -44.82 -17.88 -49.68
CA VAL A 15 -45.02 -16.48 -49.27
C VAL A 15 -45.49 -16.58 -47.80
N PHE A 16 -45.05 -15.64 -46.95
CA PHE A 16 -45.61 -15.25 -45.64
C PHE A 16 -45.67 -16.26 -44.48
N SER A 17 -44.92 -15.97 -43.41
CA SER A 17 -45.53 -15.35 -42.22
C SER A 17 -44.47 -14.83 -41.25
N ALA A 18 -44.66 -13.57 -40.85
CA ALA A 18 -43.88 -12.87 -39.85
C ALA A 18 -44.25 -13.35 -38.44
N ALA A 19 -43.23 -13.56 -37.61
CA ALA A 19 -43.36 -13.43 -36.16
C ALA A 19 -42.03 -12.88 -35.63
N LEU A 20 -42.01 -11.56 -35.46
CA LEU A 20 -41.00 -10.81 -34.72
C LEU A 20 -41.16 -11.19 -33.24
N LEU A 21 -40.15 -11.77 -32.61
CA LEU A 21 -40.07 -11.83 -31.14
C LEU A 21 -38.83 -11.04 -30.71
N ALA A 22 -39.04 -9.72 -30.53
CA ALA A 22 -38.07 -8.88 -29.86
C ALA A 22 -38.15 -9.17 -28.36
N ALA A 23 -37.17 -9.91 -27.84
CA ALA A 23 -36.98 -10.03 -26.40
C ALA A 23 -36.32 -8.74 -25.90
N THR A 24 -37.15 -7.79 -25.44
CA THR A 24 -36.68 -6.62 -24.71
C THR A 24 -36.35 -7.04 -23.28
N LEU A 25 -35.06 -7.09 -22.94
CA LEU A 25 -34.65 -7.16 -21.54
C LEU A 25 -34.91 -5.80 -20.88
N PRO A 26 -35.57 -5.72 -19.72
CA PRO A 26 -35.68 -4.47 -18.98
C PRO A 26 -34.30 -4.08 -18.46
N VAL A 27 -33.80 -2.93 -18.90
CA VAL A 27 -32.72 -2.22 -18.23
C VAL A 27 -33.26 -1.78 -16.88
N ALA A 28 -32.80 -2.40 -15.80
CA ALA A 28 -33.09 -1.92 -14.46
C ALA A 28 -32.31 -0.62 -14.24
N THR A 29 -33.01 0.51 -14.30
CA THR A 29 -32.48 1.80 -13.88
C THR A 29 -32.23 1.73 -12.37
N VAL A 30 -30.96 1.67 -11.95
CA VAL A 30 -30.59 1.77 -10.54
C VAL A 30 -30.72 3.23 -10.12
N HIS A 31 -31.87 3.60 -9.56
CA HIS A 31 -32.03 4.81 -8.75
C HIS A 31 -31.85 4.42 -7.28
N ALA A 32 -30.61 4.39 -6.81
CA ALA A 32 -30.31 4.13 -5.40
C ALA A 32 -29.36 5.20 -4.88
N LEU A 33 -29.88 6.42 -4.67
CA LEU A 33 -29.19 7.49 -3.93
C LEU A 33 -30.17 8.57 -3.39
N SER A 34 -31.43 8.23 -3.15
CA SER A 34 -32.45 9.22 -2.69
C SER A 34 -32.93 9.04 -1.25
N ASP A 35 -32.41 8.07 -0.49
CA ASP A 35 -32.86 7.78 0.88
C ASP A 35 -31.78 7.97 1.95
N ILE A 36 -30.92 8.99 1.83
CA ILE A 36 -30.26 9.55 3.01
C ILE A 36 -31.26 10.51 3.64
N LYS A 37 -32.10 9.95 4.51
CA LYS A 37 -32.99 10.71 5.38
C LYS A 37 -32.14 11.30 6.50
N ASP A 38 -32.29 12.61 6.70
CA ASP A 38 -31.71 13.40 7.78
C ASP A 38 -31.60 12.63 9.10
N LEU A 39 -30.38 12.30 9.50
CA LEU A 39 -30.06 12.07 10.91
C LEU A 39 -29.70 13.42 11.52
N ALA A 40 -30.74 14.23 11.77
CA ALA A 40 -30.62 15.32 12.71
C ALA A 40 -30.45 14.74 14.13
N PRO A 41 -29.56 15.30 14.96
CA PRO A 41 -29.36 14.82 16.32
C PRO A 41 -30.62 15.08 17.16
N GLU A 42 -31.11 14.04 17.82
CA GLU A 42 -32.22 14.12 18.78
C GLU A 42 -31.79 14.93 20.01
N ASP A 43 -32.61 15.92 20.34
CA ASP A 43 -32.51 16.77 21.51
C ASP A 43 -32.52 15.94 22.82
N ALA A 44 -31.38 15.89 23.51
CA ALA A 44 -31.32 15.45 24.89
C ALA A 44 -31.57 16.65 25.83
N PRO A 45 -32.47 16.56 26.83
CA PRO A 45 -32.79 17.68 27.71
C PRO A 45 -31.61 18.13 28.57
N LEU A 46 -31.43 19.45 28.66
CA LEU A 46 -30.57 20.13 29.63
C LEU A 46 -31.19 19.98 31.04
N GLU A 47 -30.50 19.27 31.95
CA GLU A 47 -30.69 19.46 33.39
C GLU A 47 -29.48 20.19 33.98
N ASP A 48 -29.82 21.27 34.68
CA ASP A 48 -28.97 22.26 35.32
C ASP A 48 -28.58 21.83 36.74
N GLY A 49 -27.33 22.09 37.10
CA GLY A 49 -26.88 22.23 38.48
C GLY A 49 -26.34 20.97 39.15
N LEU A 50 -25.02 20.94 39.38
CA LEU A 50 -24.41 20.95 40.72
C LEU A 50 -22.86 21.04 40.60
N ASN A 51 -22.29 21.89 41.45
CA ASN A 51 -20.90 22.35 41.53
C ASN A 51 -19.78 21.31 41.37
N PRO A 52 -18.58 21.71 40.89
CA PRO A 52 -17.37 20.91 40.99
C PRO A 52 -16.81 20.95 42.43
N PRO A 53 -16.37 19.82 43.01
CA PRO A 53 -15.58 19.86 44.23
C PRO A 53 -14.14 20.26 43.91
N LYS A 54 -13.62 21.23 44.66
CA LYS A 54 -12.22 21.66 44.67
C LYS A 54 -11.46 20.91 45.77
N ALA A 55 -10.28 20.43 45.37
CA ALA A 55 -9.02 20.36 46.12
C ALA A 55 -8.85 19.39 47.30
N ASP A 56 -7.64 18.82 47.28
CA ASP A 56 -6.82 18.27 48.36
C ASP A 56 -7.04 16.79 48.74
N GLU A 57 -6.19 15.91 48.20
CA GLU A 57 -5.45 14.92 49.00
C GLU A 57 -4.05 14.67 48.38
N GLU A 58 -3.01 15.11 49.10
CA GLU A 58 -1.60 14.78 48.88
C GLU A 58 -1.38 13.27 49.01
N MET A 59 -0.59 12.69 48.12
CA MET A 59 0.06 11.40 48.34
C MET A 59 1.58 11.51 48.12
N PRO A 60 2.37 10.78 48.91
CA PRO A 60 3.73 11.17 49.27
C PRO A 60 4.76 10.94 48.17
N VAL A 61 5.74 11.85 48.13
CA VAL A 61 7.00 11.70 47.38
C VAL A 61 7.76 10.49 47.96
N VAL A 62 7.96 9.47 47.13
CA VAL A 62 8.93 8.41 47.41
C VAL A 62 10.15 8.71 46.52
N GLU A 63 11.13 9.36 47.13
CA GLU A 63 12.47 9.57 46.58
C GLU A 63 13.22 8.24 46.66
N ASP A 64 13.34 7.54 45.54
CA ASP A 64 14.35 6.48 45.41
C ASP A 64 15.06 6.66 44.06
N GLY A 65 16.33 7.03 44.15
CA GLY A 65 17.15 7.45 43.03
C GLY A 65 17.53 6.28 42.12
N ILE A 66 17.20 6.41 40.83
CA ILE A 66 17.82 5.65 39.76
C ILE A 66 18.71 6.64 38.99
N PRO A 67 20.04 6.44 38.94
CA PRO A 67 20.94 7.34 38.24
C PRO A 67 20.74 7.23 36.73
N ASP A 68 20.68 8.40 36.09
CA ASP A 68 20.48 8.60 34.65
C ASP A 68 21.61 7.91 33.84
N PRO A 69 21.33 6.92 32.96
CA PRO A 69 22.34 6.43 32.06
C PRO A 69 22.58 7.50 30.97
N GLY A 70 23.73 8.17 31.06
CA GLY A 70 24.16 9.14 30.06
C GLY A 70 24.20 8.56 28.64
N PRO A 71 24.11 9.40 27.59
CA PRO A 71 23.90 8.95 26.22
C PRO A 71 25.15 8.24 25.70
N LEU A 72 25.00 6.97 25.33
CA LEU A 72 26.00 6.21 24.61
C LEU A 72 25.61 6.13 23.13
N ILE A 73 26.51 6.68 22.30
CA ILE A 73 26.68 6.45 20.86
C ILE A 73 25.70 7.20 19.92
N GLN A 74 26.29 8.12 19.16
CA GLN A 74 25.73 8.66 17.92
C GLN A 74 25.59 7.51 16.92
N THR A 75 24.37 6.99 16.76
CA THR A 75 23.97 6.39 15.49
C THR A 75 23.88 7.55 14.50
N GLU A 76 24.78 7.57 13.52
CA GLU A 76 24.56 8.38 12.32
C GLU A 76 23.39 7.77 11.56
N THR A 77 22.17 8.16 11.96
CA THR A 77 20.96 8.01 11.17
C THR A 77 21.19 8.75 9.84
N PRO A 78 20.98 8.11 8.68
CA PRO A 78 20.88 8.84 7.41
C PRO A 78 19.85 9.97 7.60
N PRO A 79 20.07 11.18 7.08
CA PRO A 79 19.22 12.31 7.41
C PRO A 79 17.77 12.03 6.96
N ALA A 80 16.90 11.78 7.94
CA ALA A 80 15.46 11.66 7.76
C ALA A 80 14.77 13.02 7.45
N ASN A 81 15.55 14.10 7.39
CA ASN A 81 15.07 15.46 7.15
C ASN A 81 15.81 16.08 5.96
N GLY A 82 15.53 15.59 4.75
CA GLY A 82 15.62 16.44 3.57
C GLY A 82 14.50 17.47 3.64
N ASP A 83 14.81 18.75 3.41
CA ASP A 83 13.81 19.79 3.27
C ASP A 83 12.87 19.47 2.09
N LEU A 84 11.72 18.86 2.40
CA LEU A 84 10.70 18.45 1.43
C LEU A 84 10.01 19.64 0.75
N SER A 85 10.39 20.89 1.08
CA SER A 85 9.89 22.09 0.42
C SER A 85 10.59 22.41 -0.91
N GLN A 86 11.71 21.74 -1.22
CA GLN A 86 12.38 21.75 -2.53
C GLN A 86 12.66 20.32 -3.01
N ILE A 87 11.61 19.52 -3.24
CA ILE A 87 11.75 18.27 -3.98
C ILE A 87 11.52 18.60 -5.45
N ASP A 88 12.52 18.37 -6.29
CA ASP A 88 12.29 18.26 -7.72
C ASP A 88 11.13 17.28 -7.95
N PRO A 89 10.25 17.52 -8.95
CA PRO A 89 9.09 16.66 -9.15
C PRO A 89 9.55 15.21 -9.35
N VAL A 90 9.26 14.37 -8.35
CA VAL A 90 9.64 12.96 -8.38
C VAL A 90 8.87 12.28 -9.50
N THR A 91 9.61 11.59 -10.38
CA THR A 91 9.01 10.83 -11.46
C THR A 91 8.43 9.54 -10.91
N VAL A 92 7.12 9.36 -11.08
CA VAL A 92 6.38 8.19 -10.62
C VAL A 92 6.12 7.26 -11.80
N TYR A 93 6.41 5.97 -11.61
CA TYR A 93 6.16 4.91 -12.58
C TYR A 93 5.07 3.98 -12.06
N TYR A 94 3.95 3.89 -12.78
CA TYR A 94 2.84 2.99 -12.41
C TYR A 94 2.94 1.63 -13.09
N GLU A 95 3.59 1.57 -14.25
CA GLU A 95 3.72 0.34 -15.04
C GLU A 95 5.03 -0.36 -14.69
N ILE A 96 4.93 -1.57 -14.12
CA ILE A 96 6.10 -2.39 -13.80
C ILE A 96 6.97 -2.70 -15.04
N ASP A 97 6.38 -2.65 -16.25
CA ASP A 97 7.09 -2.90 -17.50
C ASP A 97 8.19 -1.87 -17.83
N LYS A 98 8.21 -0.72 -17.12
CA LYS A 98 9.26 0.30 -17.23
C LYS A 98 10.51 -0.01 -16.41
N ALA A 99 10.41 -0.91 -15.44
CA ALA A 99 11.57 -1.36 -14.67
C ALA A 99 12.42 -2.36 -15.47
N PRO A 100 13.71 -2.53 -15.16
CA PRO A 100 14.53 -3.61 -15.72
C PRO A 100 13.92 -5.00 -15.47
N GLU A 101 14.14 -5.96 -16.39
CA GLU A 101 13.62 -7.34 -16.25
C GLU A 101 13.93 -7.97 -14.89
N PRO A 102 15.14 -7.81 -14.30
CA PRO A 102 15.42 -8.37 -12.98
C PRO A 102 14.51 -7.82 -11.87
N VAL A 103 14.16 -6.53 -11.93
CA VAL A 103 13.23 -5.88 -10.99
C VAL A 103 11.82 -6.45 -11.17
N GLN A 104 11.36 -6.53 -12.42
CA GLN A 104 10.04 -7.10 -12.74
C GLN A 104 9.92 -8.56 -12.24
N ARG A 105 11.01 -9.33 -12.37
CA ARG A 105 11.05 -10.71 -11.92
C ARG A 105 10.88 -10.82 -10.41
N ILE A 106 11.62 -10.04 -9.61
CA ILE A 106 11.49 -10.05 -8.15
C ILE A 106 10.12 -9.54 -7.72
N HIS A 107 9.64 -8.43 -8.28
CA HIS A 107 8.29 -7.91 -8.04
C HIS A 107 7.22 -9.00 -8.19
N ARG A 108 7.24 -9.71 -9.33
CA ARG A 108 6.34 -10.83 -9.59
C ARG A 108 6.52 -11.97 -8.59
N LEU A 109 7.76 -12.37 -8.28
CA LEU A 109 8.00 -13.49 -7.36
C LEU A 109 7.51 -13.19 -5.94
N ILE A 110 7.69 -11.96 -5.45
CA ILE A 110 7.16 -11.54 -4.14
C ILE A 110 5.63 -11.61 -4.15
N LEU A 111 4.99 -11.07 -5.20
CA LEU A 111 3.53 -11.15 -5.33
C LEU A 111 3.00 -12.58 -5.40
N GLU A 112 3.64 -13.46 -6.18
CA GLU A 112 3.23 -14.86 -6.27
C GLU A 112 3.42 -15.60 -4.94
N ALA A 113 4.50 -15.33 -4.21
CA ALA A 113 4.71 -15.89 -2.87
C ALA A 113 3.64 -15.37 -1.89
N ALA A 114 3.37 -14.06 -1.86
CA ALA A 114 2.39 -13.47 -0.96
C ALA A 114 0.97 -13.98 -1.20
N LYS A 115 0.58 -14.19 -2.48
CA LYS A 115 -0.73 -14.76 -2.85
C LYS A 115 -1.00 -16.15 -2.26
N THR A 116 0.03 -16.89 -1.87
CA THR A 116 -0.14 -18.21 -1.26
C THR A 116 -0.69 -18.14 0.17
N GLY A 117 -0.49 -17.01 0.86
CA GLY A 117 -0.77 -16.89 2.29
C GLY A 117 0.23 -17.61 3.20
N ASP A 118 1.26 -18.25 2.64
CA ASP A 118 2.32 -18.91 3.40
C ASP A 118 3.61 -18.08 3.32
N ILE A 119 3.95 -17.45 4.44
CA ILE A 119 5.10 -16.53 4.53
C ILE A 119 6.43 -17.21 4.21
N GLU A 120 6.54 -18.53 4.41
CA GLU A 120 7.75 -19.28 4.08
C GLU A 120 8.07 -19.27 2.60
N ASN A 121 7.09 -19.02 1.72
CA ASN A 121 7.32 -18.87 0.29
C ASN A 121 8.14 -17.61 -0.07
N LEU A 122 8.31 -16.65 0.85
CA LEU A 122 9.23 -15.52 0.67
C LEU A 122 10.69 -15.92 0.94
N ARG A 123 10.95 -16.98 1.72
CA ARG A 123 12.30 -17.37 2.16
C ARG A 123 13.32 -17.51 1.02
N PRO A 124 12.98 -18.08 -0.15
CA PRO A 124 13.92 -18.19 -1.27
C PRO A 124 14.29 -16.87 -1.93
N LEU A 125 13.53 -15.79 -1.69
CA LEU A 125 13.73 -14.48 -2.32
C LEU A 125 14.65 -13.57 -1.50
N PHE A 126 14.90 -13.91 -0.24
CA PHE A 126 15.80 -13.18 0.64
C PHE A 126 17.26 -13.47 0.33
N GLU A 127 18.04 -12.40 0.19
CA GLU A 127 19.48 -12.47 0.08
C GLU A 127 20.12 -12.70 1.45
N ARG A 128 21.34 -13.27 1.46
CA ARG A 128 22.11 -13.53 2.68
C ARG A 128 23.54 -12.99 2.59
N GLY A 129 24.20 -12.83 3.74
CA GLY A 129 25.59 -12.38 3.82
C GLY A 129 25.74 -10.87 3.63
N ALA A 130 26.81 -10.42 2.97
CA ALA A 130 27.12 -9.00 2.81
C ALA A 130 26.06 -8.19 2.04
N ASN A 131 25.19 -8.90 1.31
CA ASN A 131 24.12 -8.35 0.49
C ASN A 131 22.73 -8.74 1.02
N ALA A 132 22.64 -9.11 2.30
CA ALA A 132 21.40 -9.55 2.91
C ALA A 132 20.29 -8.50 2.73
N THR A 133 19.08 -8.98 2.47
CA THR A 133 17.91 -8.12 2.43
C THR A 133 17.68 -7.52 3.81
N LEU A 134 17.52 -6.20 3.87
CA LEU A 134 17.23 -5.51 5.11
C LEU A 134 15.74 -5.63 5.43
N VAL A 135 15.40 -6.14 6.60
CA VAL A 135 14.02 -6.32 7.04
C VAL A 135 13.84 -5.63 8.37
N SER A 136 12.79 -4.83 8.52
CA SER A 136 12.43 -4.30 9.84
C SER A 136 12.06 -5.44 10.78
N SER A 137 12.62 -5.41 11.98
CA SER A 137 12.37 -6.40 13.01
C SER A 137 12.16 -5.69 14.34
N ALA A 138 11.22 -6.17 15.15
CA ALA A 138 11.09 -5.75 16.54
C ALA A 138 12.17 -6.42 17.44
N ASP A 139 12.73 -7.54 16.98
CA ASP A 139 13.69 -8.36 17.71
C ASP A 139 15.04 -8.48 16.97
N ASP A 140 16.13 -8.71 17.70
CA ASP A 140 17.44 -9.02 17.11
C ASP A 140 17.46 -10.46 16.57
N THR A 141 17.01 -10.66 15.32
CA THR A 141 17.01 -11.96 14.64
C THR A 141 17.62 -11.87 13.23
N ASP A 142 18.44 -12.86 12.88
CA ASP A 142 19.01 -13.03 11.53
C ASP A 142 18.07 -13.82 10.58
N ASP A 143 16.95 -14.36 11.07
CA ASP A 143 15.96 -15.03 10.23
C ASP A 143 14.95 -14.01 9.69
N PRO A 144 14.94 -13.73 8.36
CA PRO A 144 14.06 -12.74 7.78
C PRO A 144 12.57 -13.10 7.94
N ILE A 145 12.21 -14.39 8.02
CA ILE A 145 10.82 -14.78 8.22
C ILE A 145 10.38 -14.50 9.67
N LEU A 146 11.26 -14.73 10.64
CA LEU A 146 10.97 -14.36 12.03
C LEU A 146 10.88 -12.84 12.19
N ALA A 147 11.78 -12.09 11.54
CA ALA A 147 11.73 -10.63 11.52
C ALA A 147 10.39 -10.10 10.97
N LEU A 148 9.94 -10.64 9.82
CA LEU A 148 8.64 -10.26 9.25
C LEU A 148 7.48 -10.58 10.18
N LYS A 149 7.47 -11.75 10.83
CA LYS A 149 6.42 -12.11 11.80
C LYS A 149 6.41 -11.17 13.00
N ALA A 150 7.58 -10.74 13.47
CA ALA A 150 7.71 -9.84 14.61
C ALA A 150 7.11 -8.44 14.36
N VAL A 151 7.02 -8.02 13.10
CA VAL A 151 6.38 -6.74 12.71
C VAL A 151 4.96 -6.92 12.16
N SER A 152 4.45 -8.15 12.14
CA SER A 152 3.07 -8.46 11.77
C SER A 152 2.18 -8.34 13.01
N GLY A 153 0.93 -7.92 12.81
CA GLY A 153 -0.12 -7.92 13.82
C GLY A 153 -0.76 -9.29 14.06
N ASP A 154 -0.30 -10.32 13.35
CA ASP A 154 -0.70 -11.72 13.49
C ASP A 154 0.52 -12.65 13.58
N GLU A 155 0.37 -13.79 14.27
CA GLU A 155 1.49 -14.74 14.51
C GLU A 155 1.97 -15.45 13.23
N ASP A 156 1.12 -15.51 12.20
CA ASP A 156 1.38 -16.24 10.96
C ASP A 156 2.12 -15.37 9.93
N GLY A 157 2.11 -14.05 10.09
CA GLY A 157 2.71 -13.09 9.17
C GLY A 157 1.83 -12.77 7.95
N VAL A 158 0.53 -13.08 8.02
CA VAL A 158 -0.41 -12.91 6.90
C VAL A 158 -0.68 -11.44 6.61
N GLU A 159 -0.71 -10.57 7.64
CA GLU A 159 -0.85 -9.13 7.46
C GLU A 159 0.30 -8.57 6.62
N VAL A 160 1.55 -8.96 6.91
CA VAL A 160 2.72 -8.55 6.12
C VAL A 160 2.60 -8.98 4.65
N LEU A 161 2.08 -10.18 4.37
CA LEU A 161 1.85 -10.62 2.99
C LEU A 161 0.81 -9.73 2.28
N ALA A 162 -0.26 -9.34 2.97
CA ALA A 162 -1.25 -8.41 2.43
C ALA A 162 -0.62 -7.02 2.17
N ILE A 163 0.15 -6.49 3.12
CA ILE A 163 0.88 -5.22 2.98
C ILE A 163 1.80 -5.28 1.76
N LEU A 164 2.61 -6.34 1.59
CA LEU A 164 3.49 -6.50 0.43
C LEU A 164 2.71 -6.42 -0.89
N MET A 165 1.56 -7.09 -0.97
CA MET A 165 0.72 -7.04 -2.16
C MET A 165 0.19 -5.64 -2.43
N ASP A 166 -0.30 -4.95 -1.40
CA ASP A 166 -0.85 -3.60 -1.50
C ASP A 166 0.22 -2.60 -1.93
N LEU A 167 1.41 -2.64 -1.31
CA LEU A 167 2.53 -1.76 -1.70
C LEU A 167 2.98 -2.00 -3.14
N LEU A 168 3.19 -3.25 -3.55
CA LEU A 168 3.65 -3.60 -4.89
C LEU A 168 2.58 -3.37 -5.97
N SER A 169 1.33 -3.11 -5.59
CA SER A 169 0.26 -2.70 -6.51
C SER A 169 0.24 -1.19 -6.80
N THR A 170 1.02 -0.40 -6.06
CA THR A 170 1.16 1.04 -6.27
C THR A 170 2.21 1.37 -7.32
N GLY A 171 2.33 2.65 -7.68
CA GLY A 171 3.48 3.14 -8.44
C GLY A 171 4.77 3.14 -7.61
N TYR A 172 5.90 3.20 -8.30
CA TYR A 172 7.25 3.26 -7.71
C TYR A 172 8.02 4.49 -8.18
N ILE A 173 9.12 4.74 -7.48
CA ILE A 173 10.14 5.73 -7.84
C ILE A 173 11.49 5.03 -7.98
N ILE A 174 12.43 5.70 -8.64
CA ILE A 174 13.83 5.30 -8.63
C ILE A 174 14.54 6.21 -7.64
N GLN A 175 15.04 5.63 -6.55
CA GLN A 175 15.81 6.33 -5.54
C GLN A 175 17.30 6.16 -5.84
N ASP A 176 18.07 7.23 -5.66
CA ASP A 176 19.53 7.28 -5.86
C ASP A 176 19.97 6.80 -7.26
N GLU A 177 19.22 7.18 -8.29
CA GLU A 177 19.45 6.79 -9.69
C GLU A 177 20.89 7.08 -10.15
N GLY A 178 21.52 6.10 -10.80
CA GLY A 178 22.89 6.22 -11.30
C GLY A 178 23.97 6.04 -10.23
N THR A 179 23.61 5.74 -8.98
CA THR A 179 24.55 5.44 -7.90
C THR A 179 24.59 3.93 -7.59
N PRO A 180 25.59 3.44 -6.84
CA PRO A 180 25.59 2.08 -6.34
C PRO A 180 24.39 1.74 -5.43
N GLU A 181 23.72 2.76 -4.88
CA GLU A 181 22.57 2.60 -3.99
C GLU A 181 21.23 2.58 -4.71
N GLU A 182 21.22 2.69 -6.05
CA GLU A 182 20.01 2.72 -6.86
C GLU A 182 19.00 1.62 -6.48
N ALA A 183 17.77 2.03 -6.19
CA ALA A 183 16.68 1.13 -5.86
C ALA A 183 15.35 1.59 -6.48
N TYR A 184 14.56 0.61 -6.88
CA TYR A 184 13.17 0.77 -7.31
C TYR A 184 12.32 0.62 -6.05
N VAL A 185 11.65 1.70 -5.65
CA VAL A 185 11.06 1.82 -4.31
C VAL A 185 9.55 1.99 -4.38
N TRP A 186 8.84 1.12 -3.64
CA TRP A 186 7.40 1.16 -3.44
C TRP A 186 7.08 1.52 -1.97
N PRO A 187 6.00 2.27 -1.71
CA PRO A 187 5.19 3.00 -2.69
C PRO A 187 5.88 4.30 -3.11
N TYR A 188 5.46 4.90 -4.22
CA TYR A 188 6.00 6.19 -4.67
C TYR A 188 5.84 7.34 -3.67
N PHE A 189 4.96 7.19 -2.67
CA PHE A 189 4.80 8.15 -1.57
C PHE A 189 6.08 8.39 -0.76
N VAL A 190 7.03 7.44 -0.76
CA VAL A 190 8.35 7.62 -0.12
C VAL A 190 9.10 8.84 -0.68
N GLY A 191 8.85 9.21 -1.93
CA GLY A 191 9.46 10.38 -2.58
C GLY A 191 8.60 11.65 -2.56
N LYS A 192 7.46 11.67 -1.87
CA LYS A 192 6.52 12.81 -1.91
C LYS A 192 6.23 13.38 -0.53
N ALA A 193 6.07 14.70 -0.47
CA ALA A 193 5.49 15.35 0.70
C ALA A 193 4.01 14.98 0.83
N ILE A 194 3.60 14.43 1.96
CA ILE A 194 2.22 13.92 2.16
C ILE A 194 1.18 15.05 2.05
N ASN A 195 1.57 16.26 2.48
CA ASN A 195 0.71 17.44 2.41
C ASN A 195 0.50 17.98 0.99
N SER A 196 1.29 17.53 0.00
CA SER A 196 1.17 17.95 -1.40
C SER A 196 0.42 16.96 -2.29
N LEU A 197 -0.06 15.83 -1.73
CA LEU A 197 -0.78 14.82 -2.49
C LEU A 197 -2.08 15.37 -3.09
N THR A 198 -2.30 15.07 -4.37
CA THR A 198 -3.57 15.36 -5.05
C THR A 198 -4.70 14.49 -4.51
N PRO A 199 -5.99 14.81 -4.77
CA PRO A 199 -7.10 13.98 -4.32
C PRO A 199 -7.03 12.52 -4.78
N VAL A 200 -6.55 12.27 -6.01
CA VAL A 200 -6.37 10.90 -6.53
C VAL A 200 -5.30 10.16 -5.75
N GLU A 201 -4.17 10.81 -5.49
CA GLU A 201 -3.07 10.23 -4.73
C GLU A 201 -3.44 9.98 -3.26
N LYS A 202 -4.30 10.82 -2.67
CA LYS A 202 -4.86 10.57 -1.34
C LYS A 202 -5.75 9.32 -1.31
N VAL A 203 -6.54 9.09 -2.36
CA VAL A 203 -7.31 7.84 -2.50
C VAL A 203 -6.38 6.64 -2.62
N GLU A 204 -5.29 6.75 -3.38
CA GLU A 204 -4.29 5.69 -3.50
C GLU A 204 -3.58 5.40 -2.16
N LEU A 205 -3.21 6.44 -1.39
CA LEU A 205 -2.63 6.26 -0.06
C LEU A 205 -3.61 5.59 0.91
N LEU A 206 -4.89 5.99 0.89
CA LEU A 206 -5.94 5.38 1.72
C LEU A 206 -6.28 3.93 1.35
N ARG A 207 -5.74 3.40 0.24
CA ARG A 207 -5.83 1.96 -0.06
C ARG A 207 -4.78 1.13 0.64
N ILE A 208 -3.67 1.74 1.06
CA ILE A 208 -2.55 1.04 1.71
C ILE A 208 -2.47 1.32 3.21
N VAL A 209 -3.06 2.42 3.68
CA VAL A 209 -3.10 2.80 5.10
C VAL A 209 -4.47 3.34 5.51
N THR A 210 -4.72 3.42 6.80
CA THR A 210 -5.99 3.94 7.32
C THR A 210 -6.02 5.47 7.33
N ALA A 211 -7.21 6.07 7.48
CA ALA A 211 -7.33 7.52 7.61
C ALA A 211 -6.62 8.08 8.85
N GLY A 212 -6.48 7.28 9.93
CA GLY A 212 -5.73 7.65 11.11
C GLY A 212 -4.23 7.79 10.82
N ASP A 213 -3.67 6.83 10.07
CA ASP A 213 -2.27 6.85 9.67
C ASP A 213 -1.97 8.04 8.76
N VAL A 214 -2.87 8.33 7.81
CA VAL A 214 -2.72 9.51 6.93
C VAL A 214 -2.69 10.81 7.73
N ALA A 215 -3.49 10.94 8.79
CA ALA A 215 -3.44 12.12 9.65
C ALA A 215 -2.09 12.26 10.34
N GLY A 216 -1.54 11.17 10.90
CA GLY A 216 -0.19 11.17 11.48
C GLY A 216 0.90 11.52 10.46
N MET A 217 0.82 10.96 9.26
CA MET A 217 1.75 11.27 8.16
C MET A 217 1.66 12.74 7.70
N GLN A 218 0.49 13.37 7.76
CA GLN A 218 0.31 14.78 7.43
C GLN A 218 0.95 15.70 8.49
N GLU A 219 0.88 15.31 9.76
CA GLU A 219 1.53 16.03 10.86
C GLU A 219 3.05 16.00 10.73
N LEU A 220 3.63 14.84 10.40
CA LEU A 220 5.07 14.68 10.18
C LEU A 220 5.53 15.22 8.81
N GLY A 221 4.65 15.18 7.81
CA GLY A 221 4.88 15.67 6.46
C GLY A 221 5.47 14.65 5.48
N ASN A 222 5.83 13.46 5.96
CA ASN A 222 6.46 12.38 5.20
C ASN A 222 5.69 11.05 5.33
N TYR A 223 5.91 10.17 4.36
CA TYR A 223 5.44 8.79 4.43
C TYR A 223 6.26 8.02 5.48
N ASN A 224 5.57 7.35 6.42
CA ASN A 224 6.21 6.59 7.50
C ASN A 224 5.63 5.18 7.67
N PHE A 225 5.06 4.59 6.62
CA PHE A 225 4.62 3.19 6.63
C PHE A 225 5.63 2.28 5.91
N PHE A 226 5.27 1.02 5.70
CA PHE A 226 6.16 0.03 5.08
C PHE A 226 6.61 0.44 3.68
N ARG A 227 7.84 0.08 3.32
CA ARG A 227 8.43 0.30 1.99
C ARG A 227 9.23 -0.90 1.50
N VAL A 228 9.18 -1.16 0.21
CA VAL A 228 9.94 -2.22 -0.49
C VAL A 228 10.96 -1.58 -1.42
N GLY A 229 12.19 -2.09 -1.43
CA GLY A 229 13.23 -1.69 -2.36
C GLY A 229 13.81 -2.87 -3.11
N ILE A 230 13.92 -2.76 -4.44
CA ILE A 230 14.55 -3.76 -5.31
C ILE A 230 15.68 -3.09 -6.09
N THR A 231 16.88 -3.67 -6.09
CA THR A 231 18.00 -3.14 -6.86
C THR A 231 17.83 -3.38 -8.36
N ALA A 232 18.51 -2.60 -9.20
CA ALA A 232 18.45 -2.74 -10.66
C ALA A 232 18.84 -4.15 -11.18
N ASP A 233 19.73 -4.85 -10.47
CA ASP A 233 20.15 -6.22 -10.77
C ASP A 233 19.15 -7.29 -10.27
N GLY A 234 18.05 -6.88 -9.63
CA GLY A 234 16.97 -7.76 -9.20
C GLY A 234 17.28 -8.53 -7.93
N ARG A 235 17.86 -7.85 -6.94
CA ARG A 235 17.90 -8.32 -5.55
C ARG A 235 16.84 -7.60 -4.73
N TRP A 236 16.19 -8.31 -3.82
CA TRP A 236 15.33 -7.68 -2.83
C TRP A 236 16.22 -6.95 -1.82
N LYS A 237 16.34 -5.62 -1.95
CA LYS A 237 17.24 -4.79 -1.14
C LYS A 237 16.72 -4.66 0.27
N PHE A 238 15.45 -4.30 0.41
CA PHE A 238 14.85 -4.06 1.72
C PHE A 238 13.33 -4.21 1.75
N PHE A 239 12.80 -4.48 2.94
CA PHE A 239 11.41 -4.30 3.35
C PHE A 239 11.39 -3.69 4.77
N LEU A 240 11.11 -2.40 4.86
CA LEU A 240 11.28 -1.63 6.10
C LEU A 240 9.99 -0.93 6.49
N THR A 241 9.73 -0.88 7.79
CA THR A 241 8.81 0.09 8.42
C THR A 241 9.35 1.51 8.28
N GLY A 242 8.46 2.51 8.26
CA GLY A 242 8.85 3.90 8.40
C GLY A 242 8.92 4.32 9.86
N ASP A 243 9.61 5.44 10.09
CA ASP A 243 9.72 6.14 11.38
C ASP A 243 8.89 7.42 11.35
#